data_AF-N9FE56-F1
#
_entry.id   AF-N9FE56-F1
#
_cell.length_a   1.000
_cell.length_b   1.000
_cell.length_c   1.000
_cell.angle_alpha   90.00
_cell.angle_beta   90.00
_cell.angle_gamma   90.00
#
_symmetry.space_group_name_H-M   'P 1'
#
loop_
_entity.id
_entity.type
_entity.pdbx_description
1 polymer ?
#
loop_
_entity_poly.entity_id
_entity_poly.type
_entity_poly.pdbx_seq_one_letter_code
_entity_poly.pdbx_strand_id
1 'polypeptide(L)' 'MDDSFESPNAKYIHEIYSDKNELEMLEADFVNIADSIDNWLEGNEKIDPDICRYMGMLFLSLANELEPES' A
#
# COMPACT_ATOMS: atom_id res chain seq x y z
N MET A 1 13.66 -26.43 0.52
CA MET A 1 13.42 -25.00 0.76
C MET A 1 12.99 -24.90 2.20
N ASP A 2 13.65 -24.04 2.95
CA ASP A 2 13.41 -23.88 4.39
C ASP A 2 12.33 -22.81 4.55
N ASP A 3 11.13 -23.21 4.96
CA ASP A 3 9.94 -22.34 5.15
C ASP A 3 10.05 -21.52 6.46
N SER A 4 11.26 -21.10 6.86
CA SER A 4 11.55 -20.58 8.21
C SER A 4 11.73 -19.06 8.33
N PHE A 5 11.25 -18.27 7.37
CA PHE A 5 11.45 -16.81 7.36
C PHE A 5 10.20 -15.98 7.04
N GLU A 6 8.99 -16.50 7.19
CA GLU A 6 7.82 -15.63 7.17
C GLU A 6 7.77 -14.84 8.48
N SER A 7 8.02 -13.53 8.38
CA SER A 7 7.74 -12.60 9.47
C SER A 7 6.29 -12.81 9.92
N PRO A 8 5.99 -12.89 11.23
CA PRO A 8 4.60 -12.99 11.70
C PRO A 8 3.74 -11.80 11.26
N ASN A 9 4.38 -10.72 10.81
CA ASN A 9 3.75 -9.50 10.31
C ASN A 9 3.80 -9.41 8.77
N ALA A 10 4.21 -10.46 8.07
CA ALA A 10 4.10 -10.55 6.62
C ALA A 10 2.77 -11.23 6.28
N LYS A 11 1.84 -10.46 5.72
CA LYS A 11 0.54 -10.93 5.26
C LYS A 11 0.34 -10.51 3.81
N TYR A 12 -0.34 -11.32 3.02
CA TYR A 12 -0.86 -10.89 1.72
C TYR A 12 -1.98 -9.86 1.93
N ILE A 13 -2.15 -8.93 0.97
CA ILE A 13 -3.17 -7.87 1.06
C ILE A 13 -4.58 -8.47 1.20
N HIS A 14 -4.86 -9.59 0.53
CA HIS A 14 -6.15 -10.29 0.63
C HIS A 14 -6.38 -10.97 2.00
N GLU A 15 -5.35 -11.08 2.84
CA GLU A 15 -5.47 -11.54 4.23
C GLU A 15 -5.76 -10.39 5.21
N ILE A 16 -5.48 -9.15 4.79
CA ILE A 16 -5.73 -7.93 5.56
C ILE A 16 -7.15 -7.42 5.25
N TYR A 17 -7.49 -7.32 3.97
CA TYR A 17 -8.79 -6.83 3.51
C TYR A 17 -9.64 -7.99 2.99
N SER A 18 -10.54 -8.46 3.85
CA SER A 18 -11.46 -9.56 3.52
C SER A 18 -12.75 -9.09 2.84
N ASP A 19 -13.08 -7.79 2.93
CA ASP A 19 -14.14 -7.19 2.13
C ASP A 19 -13.64 -6.94 0.70
N LYS A 20 -14.41 -7.43 -0.27
CA LYS A 20 -14.04 -7.36 -1.68
C LYS A 20 -13.99 -5.93 -2.21
N ASN A 21 -14.90 -5.05 -1.77
CA ASN A 21 -14.91 -3.68 -2.26
C ASN A 21 -13.74 -2.90 -1.68
N GLU A 22 -13.42 -3.10 -0.40
CA GLU A 22 -12.24 -2.50 0.23
C GLU A 22 -10.95 -2.95 -0.46
N LEU A 23 -10.83 -4.24 -0.78
CA LEU A 23 -9.70 -4.78 -1.52
C LEU A 23 -9.57 -4.16 -2.92
N GLU A 24 -10.66 -4.09 -3.68
CA GLU A 24 -10.67 -3.47 -5.02
C GLU A 24 -10.29 -1.98 -4.98
N MET A 25 -10.75 -1.25 -3.96
CA MET A 25 -10.37 0.16 -3.77
C MET A 25 -8.88 0.31 -3.49
N LEU A 26 -8.34 -0.50 -2.59
CA LEU A 26 -6.92 -0.48 -2.25
C LEU A 26 -6.02 -0.82 -3.45
N GLU A 27 -6.41 -1.82 -4.25
CA GLU A 27 -5.69 -2.18 -5.46
C GLU A 27 -5.69 -1.01 -6.46
N ALA A 28 -6.83 -0.34 -6.65
CA ALA A 28 -6.91 0.84 -7.51
C ALA A 28 -6.02 1.98 -6.99
N ASP A 29 -5.99 2.21 -5.68
CA ASP A 29 -5.13 3.21 -5.07
C ASP A 29 -3.64 2.91 -5.31
N PHE A 30 -3.21 1.65 -5.19
CA PHE A 30 -1.83 1.27 -5.50
C PHE A 30 -1.45 1.46 -6.96
N VAL A 31 -2.35 1.13 -7.89
CA VAL A 31 -2.12 1.39 -9.33
C VAL A 31 -1.96 2.89 -9.58
N ASN A 32 -2.86 3.72 -9.04
CA ASN A 32 -2.79 5.17 -9.19
C ASN A 32 -1.51 5.76 -8.57
N ILE A 33 -1.05 5.22 -7.44
CA ILE A 33 0.19 5.63 -6.79
C ILE A 33 1.40 5.30 -7.66
N ALA A 34 1.45 4.10 -8.25
CA ALA A 34 2.52 3.71 -9.15
C ALA A 34 2.57 4.62 -10.39
N ASP A 35 1.42 4.83 -11.04
CA ASP A 35 1.31 5.71 -12.20
C ASP A 35 1.72 7.16 -11.87
N SER A 36 1.34 7.66 -10.69
CA SER A 36 1.73 9.00 -10.23
C SER A 36 3.25 9.12 -10.06
N ILE A 37 3.88 8.11 -9.44
CA ILE A 37 5.34 8.07 -9.25
C ILE A 37 6.06 8.02 -10.61
N ASP A 38 5.58 7.20 -11.55
CA ASP A 38 6.14 7.13 -12.90
C ASP A 38 6.05 8.48 -13.62
N ASN A 39 4.89 9.15 -13.57
CA ASN A 39 4.72 10.48 -14.15
C ASN A 39 5.64 11.54 -13.52
N TRP A 40 5.92 11.45 -12.22
CA TRP A 40 6.87 12.34 -11.54
C TRP A 40 8.32 12.08 -11.98
N LEU A 41 8.70 10.81 -12.17
CA LEU A 41 10.04 10.42 -12.63
C LEU A 41 10.30 10.80 -14.09
N GLU A 42 9.28 10.68 -14.93
CA GLU A 42 9.34 11.09 -16.35
C GLU A 42 9.26 12.62 -16.52
N GLY A 43 8.87 13.35 -15.47
CA GLY A 43 8.67 14.80 -15.52
C GLY A 43 7.40 15.22 -16.27
N ASN A 44 6.45 14.31 -16.44
CA ASN A 44 5.14 14.57 -17.04
C ASN A 44 4.23 15.35 -16.08
N GLU A 45 4.41 15.14 -14.77
CA GLU A 45 3.62 15.76 -13.72
C GLU A 45 4.50 16.29 -12.58
N LYS A 46 4.04 17.35 -11.90
CA LYS A 46 4.69 17.87 -10.70
C LYS A 46 4.14 17.15 -9.47
N ILE A 47 5.02 16.95 -8.49
CA ILE A 47 4.65 16.36 -7.21
C ILE A 47 3.66 17.26 -6.47
N ASP A 48 2.47 16.74 -6.17
CA ASP A 48 1.47 17.37 -5.32
C ASP A 48 1.69 16.95 -3.84
N PRO A 49 1.93 17.90 -2.92
CA PRO A 49 2.09 17.60 -1.50
C PRO A 49 0.92 16.85 -0.87
N ASP A 50 -0.32 17.08 -1.32
CA ASP A 50 -1.51 16.41 -0.79
C ASP A 50 -1.53 14.93 -1.20
N ILE A 51 -1.13 14.63 -2.43
CA ILE A 51 -0.97 13.24 -2.91
C ILE A 51 0.13 12.52 -2.11
N CYS A 52 1.25 13.18 -1.83
CA CYS A 52 2.29 12.59 -0.97
C CYS A 52 1.78 12.27 0.44
N ARG A 53 0.97 13.15 1.04
CA ARG A 53 0.37 12.90 2.35
C ARG A 53 -0.59 11.73 2.31
N TYR A 54 -1.42 11.66 1.26
CA TYR A 54 -2.35 10.55 1.06
C TYR A 54 -1.61 9.21 0.95
N MET A 55 -0.58 9.13 0.10
CA MET A 55 0.29 7.94 -0.02
C MET A 55 0.88 7.54 1.35
N GLY A 56 1.40 8.51 2.10
CA GLY A 56 1.95 8.26 3.43
C GLY A 56 0.91 7.72 4.42
N MET A 57 -0.30 8.28 4.41
CA MET A 57 -1.40 7.79 5.26
C MET A 57 -1.85 6.39 4.88
N LEU A 58 -1.91 6.07 3.58
CA LEU A 58 -2.26 4.73 3.10
C LEU A 58 -1.26 3.68 3.59
N PHE A 59 0.04 3.93 3.39
CA PHE A 59 1.08 3.00 3.84
C PHE A 59 1.17 2.89 5.36
N LEU A 60 0.92 3.99 6.09
CA LEU A 60 0.85 3.96 7.55
C LEU A 60 -0.35 3.11 8.02
N SER A 61 -1.51 3.25 7.37
CA SER A 61 -2.69 2.43 7.69
C SER A 61 -2.38 0.95 7.46
N LEU A 62 -1.74 0.61 6.34
CA LEU A 62 -1.34 -0.77 6.06
C LEU A 62 -0.34 -1.31 7.09
N ALA A 63 0.63 -0.50 7.50
CA ALA A 63 1.59 -0.89 8.52
C ALA A 63 0.90 -1.24 9.85
N ASN A 64 -0.10 -0.46 10.26
CA ASN A 64 -0.85 -0.72 11.49
C ASN A 64 -1.62 -2.05 11.46
N GLU A 65 -2.16 -2.46 10.30
CA GLU A 65 -2.83 -3.77 10.15
C GLU A 65 -1.88 -4.98 10.19
N LEU A 66 -0.59 -4.72 9.90
CA LEU A 66 0.46 -5.72 9.93
C LEU A 66 1.12 -5.82 11.32
N GLU A 67 1.03 -4.78 12.15
CA GLU A 67 1.52 -4.81 13.52
C GLU A 67 0.65 -5.76 14.39
N PRO A 68 1.27 -6.56 15.28
CA PRO A 68 0.53 -7.45 16.15
C PRO A 68 -0.26 -6.63 17.19
N GLU A 69 -1.52 -6.99 17.43
CA GLU A 69 -2.27 -6.47 18.58
C GLU A 69 -1.48 -6.77 19.86
N SER A 70 -1.04 -5.72 20.54
CA SER A 70 -0.24 -5.76 21.77
C SER A 70 -1.01 -6.27 22.99
#